data_AF-A0A1E7MYA4-F1
#
_entry.id   AF-A0A1E7MYA4-F1
#
_cell.length_a   1.000
_cell.length_b   1.000
_cell.length_c   1.000
_cell.angle_alpha   90.00
_cell.angle_beta   90.00
_cell.angle_gamma   90.00
#
_symmetry.space_group_name_H-M   'P 1'
#
loop_
_entity.id
_entity.type
_entity.pdbx_description
1 polymer ?
#
loop_
_entity_poly.entity_id
_entity_poly.type
_entity_poly.pdbx_seq_one_letter_code
_entity_poly.pdbx_strand_id
1 'polypeptide(L)'
;MTTHLKNGVRVLPALAAALCGIVGGTTLGTSPAAAADQRHPIYAIAHRVDTLDGVDAALKHGANGIEIDVCSWWNPNEWRAYHDCSSAGDNRRGPGFDSMIDRILSNANAGRRLSLVWLDIKDPNYCGEEPNRTCSVAGLHDKAQRLTAAGIQVIYGFFEYHGGNTPDVGGRGWKSLEGKLGRLEGMTTTGTRDQVQNAFTRSGSGIPAGHRAMDYGDSDITKGFGNCTEATWNTCTELKKGAADRASGQLAATLSWTTTYNDPWYVDKLLGDARVDGIIAGYGAFTGVREYDDSWQCANAVTLVRDWVNRHSSTHRMANSGDRLFH
;
A
#
# COMPACT_ATOMS: atom_id res chain seq x y z
N MET A 1 -20.43 31.75 87.85
CA MET A 1 -21.69 32.44 88.22
C MET A 1 -21.96 33.42 87.10
N THR A 2 -22.99 33.36 86.27
CA THR A 2 -24.39 32.88 86.33
C THR A 2 -24.88 32.87 84.85
N THR A 3 -25.26 31.72 84.26
CA THR A 3 -26.65 31.30 83.89
C THR A 3 -27.34 32.17 82.79
N HIS A 4 -28.11 31.71 81.80
CA HIS A 4 -28.89 30.47 81.53
C HIS A 4 -29.19 30.30 80.02
N LEU A 5 -29.46 29.05 79.60
CA LEU A 5 -30.15 28.64 78.36
C LEU A 5 -31.64 29.04 78.32
N LYS A 6 -32.25 29.17 77.12
CA LYS A 6 -33.36 28.30 76.62
C LYS A 6 -33.92 28.68 75.23
N ASN A 7 -33.91 27.67 74.33
CA ASN A 7 -34.86 27.22 73.28
C ASN A 7 -36.05 28.13 72.88
N GLY A 8 -36.29 28.38 71.58
CA GLY A 8 -37.06 27.54 70.62
C GLY A 8 -38.32 28.34 70.20
N VAL A 9 -38.96 28.29 69.02
CA VAL A 9 -39.05 27.34 67.89
C VAL A 9 -39.44 28.13 66.61
N ARG A 10 -39.06 27.55 65.47
CA ARG A 10 -39.36 27.79 64.03
C ARG A 10 -40.80 28.23 63.69
N VAL A 11 -40.97 28.92 62.55
CA VAL A 11 -41.52 28.40 61.27
C VAL A 11 -41.38 29.47 60.15
N LEU A 12 -40.72 29.07 59.06
CA LEU A 12 -40.60 29.70 57.72
C LEU A 12 -41.83 29.33 56.85
N PRO A 13 -42.03 29.75 55.58
CA PRO A 13 -41.26 30.69 54.73
C PRO A 13 -42.14 31.64 53.89
N ALA A 14 -41.52 32.59 53.20
CA ALA A 14 -41.68 32.81 51.75
C ALA A 14 -40.95 34.09 51.36
N LEU A 15 -39.93 34.02 50.51
CA LEU A 15 -39.78 34.95 49.39
C LEU A 15 -38.65 34.51 48.46
N ALA A 16 -39.00 34.52 47.18
CA ALA A 16 -38.21 34.10 46.06
C ALA A 16 -37.31 35.24 45.53
N ALA A 17 -36.26 34.80 44.85
CA ALA A 17 -35.59 35.39 43.69
C ALA A 17 -35.00 36.81 43.80
N ALA A 18 -33.67 36.89 43.72
CA ALA A 18 -32.98 37.26 42.47
C ALA A 18 -31.48 37.39 42.72
N LEU A 19 -30.65 36.64 41.98
CA LEU A 19 -29.27 37.05 41.74
C LEU A 19 -28.80 36.57 40.36
N CYS A 20 -28.31 37.55 39.60
CA CYS A 20 -27.79 37.43 38.25
C CYS A 20 -26.60 36.47 38.18
N GLY A 21 -26.66 35.49 37.30
CA GLY A 21 -25.51 34.75 36.81
C GLY A 21 -25.37 34.96 35.31
N ILE A 22 -24.44 35.82 34.90
CA ILE A 22 -23.98 35.88 33.51
C ILE A 22 -23.08 34.65 33.32
N VAL A 23 -23.63 33.58 32.73
CA VAL A 23 -22.83 32.50 32.16
C VAL A 23 -22.62 32.85 30.69
N GLY A 24 -21.44 33.36 30.38
CA GLY A 24 -20.97 33.45 28.99
C GLY A 24 -20.79 32.05 28.45
N GLY A 25 -21.79 31.55 27.72
CA GLY A 25 -21.66 30.33 26.94
C GLY A 25 -20.72 30.57 25.78
N THR A 26 -19.45 30.17 25.93
CA THR A 26 -18.59 29.91 24.80
C THR A 26 -19.17 28.71 24.05
N THR A 27 -19.97 28.98 23.03
CA THR A 27 -20.28 27.98 22.01
C THR A 27 -18.98 27.72 21.26
N LEU A 28 -18.20 26.74 21.76
CA LEU A 28 -17.21 26.05 20.96
C LEU A 28 -17.98 25.42 19.79
N GLY A 29 -18.04 26.16 18.69
CA GLY A 29 -18.46 25.61 17.42
C GLY A 29 -17.47 24.50 17.10
N THR A 30 -17.88 23.26 17.34
CA THR A 30 -17.25 22.11 16.71
C THR A 30 -17.43 22.35 15.22
N SER A 31 -16.39 22.81 14.54
CA SER A 31 -16.27 22.67 13.09
C SER A 31 -16.71 21.25 12.77
N PRO A 32 -17.68 21.03 11.86
CA PRO A 32 -18.03 19.69 11.44
C PRO A 32 -16.72 19.01 11.05
N ALA A 33 -16.41 17.88 11.69
CA ALA A 33 -15.35 17.01 11.19
C ALA A 33 -15.66 16.85 9.70
N ALA A 34 -14.75 17.32 8.83
CA ALA A 34 -14.93 17.20 7.40
C ALA A 34 -15.34 15.75 7.14
N ALA A 35 -16.55 15.55 6.60
CA ALA A 35 -17.04 14.21 6.34
C ALA A 35 -15.94 13.47 5.59
N ALA A 36 -15.45 12.36 6.15
CA ALA A 36 -14.34 11.63 5.55
C ALA A 36 -14.70 11.38 4.09
N ASP A 37 -13.81 11.74 3.17
CA ASP A 37 -14.08 11.63 1.74
C ASP A 37 -14.34 10.16 1.38
N GLN A 38 -15.60 9.83 1.11
CA GLN A 38 -16.07 8.46 0.88
C GLN A 38 -15.71 7.94 -0.52
N ARG A 39 -15.12 8.77 -1.38
CA ARG A 39 -14.66 8.33 -2.71
C ARG A 39 -13.57 7.29 -2.56
N HIS A 40 -13.64 6.27 -3.41
CA HIS A 40 -12.69 5.16 -3.42
C HIS A 40 -11.29 5.68 -3.83
N PRO A 41 -10.26 5.53 -2.98
CA PRO A 41 -8.91 5.95 -3.29
C PRO A 41 -8.23 4.96 -4.25
N ILE A 42 -7.65 5.49 -5.33
CA ILE A 42 -6.93 4.71 -6.36
C ILE A 42 -5.43 5.01 -6.32
N TYR A 43 -4.62 3.96 -6.44
CA TYR A 43 -3.16 4.02 -6.48
C TYR A 43 -2.66 3.82 -7.92
N ALA A 44 -2.09 4.88 -8.51
CA ALA A 44 -1.30 4.78 -9.73
C ALA A 44 0.16 4.53 -9.32
N ILE A 45 0.62 3.30 -9.58
CA ILE A 45 1.89 2.78 -9.08
C ILE A 45 2.87 2.77 -10.26
N ALA A 46 3.96 3.53 -10.18
CA ALA A 46 4.98 3.51 -11.23
C ALA A 46 5.71 2.15 -11.22
N HIS A 47 5.84 1.52 -12.38
CA HIS A 47 6.45 0.19 -12.55
C HIS A 47 7.97 0.22 -12.56
N ARG A 48 8.63 -0.69 -11.84
CA ARG A 48 10.07 -0.95 -11.88
C ARG A 48 10.89 0.31 -11.65
N VAL A 49 10.69 0.92 -10.49
CA VAL A 49 11.36 2.16 -10.07
C VAL A 49 12.65 1.81 -9.32
N ASP A 50 13.62 1.21 -10.01
CA ASP A 50 14.86 0.74 -9.37
C ASP A 50 15.99 1.77 -9.41
N THR A 51 15.71 3.01 -9.80
CA THR A 51 16.71 4.09 -9.85
C THR A 51 16.26 5.31 -9.04
N LEU A 52 17.22 6.09 -8.54
CA LEU A 52 16.93 7.32 -7.81
C LEU A 52 16.21 8.34 -8.69
N ASP A 53 16.62 8.46 -9.95
CA ASP A 53 15.98 9.33 -10.93
C ASP A 53 14.57 8.84 -11.29
N GLY A 54 14.35 7.51 -11.30
CA GLY A 54 13.04 6.90 -11.46
C GLY A 54 12.06 7.34 -10.37
N VAL A 55 12.51 7.45 -9.11
CA VAL A 55 11.67 7.95 -8.00
C VAL A 55 11.20 9.38 -8.28
N ASP A 56 12.10 10.23 -8.77
CA ASP A 56 11.76 11.62 -9.10
C ASP A 56 10.83 11.72 -10.31
N ALA A 57 11.07 10.90 -11.34
CA ALA A 57 10.24 10.83 -12.52
C ALA A 57 8.81 10.35 -12.17
N ALA A 58 8.68 9.30 -11.36
CA ALA A 58 7.38 8.79 -10.92
C ALA A 58 6.56 9.88 -10.21
N LEU A 59 7.18 10.59 -9.26
CA LEU A 59 6.54 11.72 -8.57
C LEU A 59 6.19 12.87 -9.50
N LYS A 60 7.09 13.22 -10.44
CA LYS A 60 6.86 14.26 -11.46
C LYS A 60 5.67 13.92 -12.34
N HIS A 61 5.50 12.63 -12.69
CA HIS A 61 4.38 12.14 -13.51
C HIS A 61 3.06 12.02 -12.73
N GLY A 62 3.10 12.23 -11.40
CA GLY A 62 1.94 12.20 -10.52
C GLY A 62 1.55 10.80 -10.07
N ALA A 63 2.49 9.84 -10.09
CA ALA A 63 2.30 8.58 -9.41
C ALA A 63 2.18 8.83 -7.90
N ASN A 64 1.22 8.17 -7.26
CA ASN A 64 1.06 8.21 -5.80
C ASN A 64 1.52 6.90 -5.13
N GLY A 65 1.99 5.93 -5.92
CA GLY A 65 2.78 4.82 -5.47
C GLY A 65 3.93 4.51 -6.43
N ILE A 66 4.89 3.72 -5.96
CA ILE A 66 5.95 3.14 -6.79
C ILE A 66 6.10 1.67 -6.44
N GLU A 67 6.49 0.86 -7.42
CA GLU A 67 6.97 -0.49 -7.22
C GLU A 67 8.49 -0.49 -7.43
N ILE A 68 9.20 -1.19 -6.53
CA ILE A 68 10.66 -1.32 -6.52
C ILE A 68 10.96 -2.81 -6.44
N ASP A 69 11.70 -3.30 -7.41
CA ASP A 69 12.21 -4.65 -7.36
C ASP A 69 13.38 -4.71 -6.38
N VAL A 70 13.38 -5.65 -5.44
CA VAL A 70 14.43 -5.75 -4.44
C VAL A 70 15.15 -7.10 -4.49
N CYS A 71 16.47 -7.05 -4.67
CA CYS A 71 17.38 -8.19 -4.57
C CYS A 71 18.17 -8.17 -3.26
N SER A 72 18.22 -9.31 -2.60
CA SER A 72 19.06 -9.60 -1.45
C SER A 72 20.51 -9.85 -1.88
N TRP A 73 21.48 -9.31 -1.17
CA TRP A 73 22.90 -9.51 -1.45
C TRP A 73 23.70 -9.75 -0.17
N TRP A 74 24.23 -10.97 0.02
CA TRP A 74 24.92 -11.40 1.24
C TRP A 74 26.26 -10.71 1.48
N ASN A 75 26.91 -10.23 0.41
CA ASN A 75 28.16 -9.47 0.49
C ASN A 75 28.03 -8.25 -0.42
N PRO A 76 27.62 -7.09 0.13
CA PRO A 76 28.01 -6.64 1.47
C PRO A 76 26.93 -6.76 2.58
N ASN A 77 25.97 -7.68 2.47
CA ASN A 77 24.85 -7.88 3.41
C ASN A 77 23.85 -6.71 3.35
N GLU A 78 23.18 -6.55 2.22
CA GLU A 78 22.21 -5.49 1.96
C GLU A 78 21.11 -5.90 0.96
N TRP A 79 20.18 -4.97 0.70
CA TRP A 79 19.21 -5.06 -0.40
C TRP A 79 19.54 -4.02 -1.48
N ARG A 80 19.36 -4.38 -2.75
CA ARG A 80 19.58 -3.54 -3.92
C ARG A 80 18.28 -3.42 -4.71
N ALA A 81 17.97 -2.24 -5.23
CA ALA A 81 16.84 -2.06 -6.12
C ALA A 81 17.19 -2.58 -7.51
N TYR A 82 16.70 -3.76 -7.89
CA TYR A 82 17.05 -4.43 -9.13
C TYR A 82 16.08 -5.58 -9.44
N HIS A 83 15.56 -5.62 -10.66
CA HIS A 83 14.64 -6.68 -11.10
C HIS A 83 15.29 -8.07 -11.32
N ASP A 84 16.45 -8.14 -11.97
CA ASP A 84 16.93 -9.37 -12.62
C ASP A 84 17.87 -10.23 -11.75
N CYS A 85 17.55 -10.40 -10.45
CA CYS A 85 18.44 -10.98 -9.44
C CYS A 85 19.01 -12.35 -9.81
N SER A 86 18.17 -13.24 -10.35
CA SER A 86 18.54 -14.63 -10.69
C SER A 86 19.60 -14.72 -11.78
N SER A 87 19.69 -13.71 -12.65
CA SER A 87 20.66 -13.63 -13.75
C SER A 87 21.88 -12.77 -13.42
N ALA A 88 21.86 -12.06 -12.29
CA ALA A 88 22.86 -11.07 -11.93
C ALA A 88 24.21 -11.68 -11.48
N GLY A 89 24.20 -12.93 -10.98
CA GLY A 89 25.34 -13.48 -10.26
C GLY A 89 25.73 -12.57 -9.09
N ASP A 90 27.00 -12.17 -9.03
CA ASP A 90 27.50 -11.20 -8.05
C ASP A 90 27.32 -9.73 -8.47
N ASN A 91 26.67 -9.45 -9.61
CA ASN A 91 26.52 -8.11 -10.17
C ASN A 91 25.09 -7.56 -10.03
N ARG A 92 24.65 -7.29 -8.79
CA ARG A 92 23.39 -6.57 -8.53
C ARG A 92 23.62 -5.06 -8.70
N ARG A 93 23.21 -4.50 -9.84
CA ARG A 93 23.65 -3.17 -10.34
C ARG A 93 22.83 -1.97 -9.84
N GLY A 94 21.82 -2.23 -9.01
CA GLY A 94 20.95 -1.21 -8.43
C GLY A 94 21.59 -0.30 -7.37
N PRO A 95 20.98 0.84 -7.06
CA PRO A 95 21.25 1.56 -5.82
C PRO A 95 20.91 0.67 -4.61
N GLY A 96 21.57 0.92 -3.49
CA GLY A 96 21.21 0.28 -2.23
C GLY A 96 19.81 0.72 -1.78
N PHE A 97 19.07 -0.16 -1.12
CA PHE A 97 17.72 0.16 -0.68
C PHE A 97 17.67 1.35 0.30
N ASP A 98 18.72 1.55 1.10
CA ASP A 98 18.83 2.74 1.95
C ASP A 98 18.85 4.04 1.12
N SER A 99 19.54 4.06 -0.03
CA SER A 99 19.54 5.21 -0.93
C SER A 99 18.17 5.47 -1.56
N MET A 100 17.43 4.39 -1.88
CA MET A 100 16.05 4.51 -2.36
C MET A 100 15.15 5.13 -1.29
N ILE A 101 15.21 4.63 -0.04
CA ILE A 101 14.47 5.19 1.10
C ILE A 101 14.84 6.67 1.29
N ASP A 102 16.13 7.00 1.29
CA ASP A 102 16.60 8.37 1.49
C ASP A 102 16.03 9.31 0.41
N ARG A 103 15.96 8.87 -0.85
CA ARG A 103 15.38 9.66 -1.94
C ARG A 103 13.88 9.84 -1.79
N ILE A 104 13.16 8.78 -1.40
CA ILE A 104 11.71 8.82 -1.14
C ILE A 104 11.41 9.78 0.03
N LEU A 105 12.14 9.67 1.13
CA LEU A 105 11.95 10.51 2.31
C LEU A 105 12.35 11.97 2.06
N SER A 106 13.40 12.22 1.27
CA SER A 106 13.75 13.57 0.82
C SER A 106 12.60 14.21 0.03
N ASN A 107 11.95 13.45 -0.84
CA ASN A 107 10.78 13.91 -1.59
C ASN A 107 9.57 14.15 -0.68
N ALA A 108 9.32 13.26 0.28
CA ALA A 108 8.26 13.42 1.27
C ALA A 108 8.44 14.69 2.13
N ASN A 109 9.66 14.97 2.58
CA ASN A 109 10.01 16.19 3.31
C ASN A 109 9.86 17.46 2.46
N ALA A 110 10.00 17.34 1.15
CA ALA A 110 9.72 18.40 0.18
C ALA A 110 8.21 18.50 -0.20
N GLY A 111 7.32 17.79 0.48
CA GLY A 111 5.88 17.83 0.25
C GLY A 111 5.36 16.92 -0.88
N ARG A 112 6.23 16.11 -1.50
CA ARG A 112 5.91 15.16 -2.57
C ARG A 112 5.90 13.73 -2.02
N ARG A 113 5.07 13.49 -1.00
CA ARG A 113 4.98 12.20 -0.30
C ARG A 113 4.19 11.18 -1.13
N LEU A 114 4.78 10.00 -1.34
CA LEU A 114 4.07 8.82 -1.87
C LEU A 114 3.07 8.27 -0.85
N SER A 115 1.98 7.69 -1.33
CA SER A 115 1.00 7.00 -0.48
C SER A 115 1.33 5.52 -0.28
N LEU A 116 2.08 4.92 -1.20
CA LEU A 116 2.43 3.50 -1.22
C LEU A 116 3.82 3.27 -1.82
N VAL A 117 4.56 2.31 -1.27
CA VAL A 117 5.74 1.68 -1.87
C VAL A 117 5.48 0.17 -1.90
N TRP A 118 5.56 -0.42 -3.09
CA TRP A 118 5.53 -1.86 -3.29
C TRP A 118 6.95 -2.38 -3.43
N LEU A 119 7.34 -3.30 -2.56
CA LEU A 119 8.61 -4.01 -2.64
C LEU A 119 8.38 -5.36 -3.31
N ASP A 120 8.75 -5.50 -4.58
CA ASP A 120 8.69 -6.78 -5.29
C ASP A 120 9.93 -7.60 -4.92
N ILE A 121 9.76 -8.55 -4.00
CA ILE A 121 10.87 -9.30 -3.40
C ILE A 121 11.21 -10.49 -4.29
N LYS A 122 12.37 -10.40 -4.95
CA LYS A 122 12.81 -11.39 -5.95
C LYS A 122 13.51 -12.62 -5.38
N ASP A 123 14.12 -12.51 -4.20
CA ASP A 123 14.89 -13.59 -3.59
C ASP A 123 14.69 -13.65 -2.06
N PRO A 124 13.43 -13.79 -1.58
CA PRO A 124 13.07 -13.66 -0.16
C PRO A 124 13.73 -14.69 0.76
N ASN A 125 14.28 -15.77 0.19
CA ASN A 125 14.91 -16.87 0.90
C ASN A 125 16.45 -16.85 0.85
N TYR A 126 17.06 -15.89 0.15
CA TYR A 126 18.50 -15.85 -0.09
C TYR A 126 19.33 -15.73 1.20
N CYS A 127 19.00 -14.74 2.05
CA CYS A 127 19.64 -14.56 3.35
C CYS A 127 18.75 -15.07 4.49
N GLY A 128 19.39 -15.65 5.52
CA GLY A 128 18.74 -15.90 6.81
C GLY A 128 18.86 -14.70 7.74
N GLU A 129 18.04 -14.64 8.80
CA GLU A 129 18.12 -13.56 9.79
C GLU A 129 19.47 -13.57 10.53
N GLU A 130 20.12 -14.72 10.70
CA GLU A 130 21.46 -14.83 11.29
C GLU A 130 22.41 -15.59 10.34
N PRO A 131 23.66 -15.14 10.13
CA PRO A 131 24.24 -13.85 10.58
C PRO A 131 23.87 -12.66 9.69
N ASN A 132 23.07 -12.86 8.64
CA ASN A 132 22.90 -11.93 7.52
C ASN A 132 21.56 -11.18 7.58
N ARG A 133 21.19 -10.64 8.75
CA ARG A 133 19.90 -9.99 8.96
C ARG A 133 19.61 -8.92 7.91
N THR A 134 20.59 -8.09 7.59
CA THR A 134 20.44 -6.90 6.74
C THR A 134 20.01 -7.23 5.31
N CYS A 135 20.43 -8.37 4.74
CA CYS A 135 19.92 -8.87 3.45
C CYS A 135 18.75 -9.85 3.58
N SER A 136 18.30 -10.19 4.79
CA SER A 136 17.09 -11.00 4.99
C SER A 136 15.82 -10.14 4.86
N VAL A 137 14.66 -10.77 4.66
CA VAL A 137 13.37 -10.04 4.60
C VAL A 137 13.06 -9.35 5.94
N ALA A 138 13.52 -9.89 7.07
CA ALA A 138 13.39 -9.20 8.35
C ALA A 138 14.20 -7.89 8.39
N GLY A 139 15.40 -7.87 7.82
CA GLY A 139 16.19 -6.64 7.67
C GLY A 139 15.59 -5.66 6.66
N LEU A 140 14.92 -6.15 5.62
CA LEU A 140 14.14 -5.32 4.71
C LEU A 140 12.99 -4.63 5.44
N HIS A 141 12.25 -5.39 6.25
CA HIS A 141 11.17 -4.88 7.12
C HIS A 141 11.67 -3.84 8.11
N ASP A 142 12.82 -4.08 8.76
CA ASP A 142 13.46 -3.12 9.68
C ASP A 142 13.74 -1.78 8.97
N LYS A 143 14.29 -1.83 7.74
CA LYS A 143 14.56 -0.63 6.93
C LYS A 143 13.28 0.08 6.51
N ALA A 144 12.27 -0.67 6.08
CA ALA A 144 10.99 -0.14 5.63
C ALA A 144 10.22 0.61 6.73
N GLN A 145 10.53 0.40 8.00
CA GLN A 145 9.95 1.20 9.11
C GLN A 145 10.23 2.70 8.97
N ARG A 146 11.29 3.09 8.27
CA ARG A 146 11.56 4.50 7.96
C ARG A 146 10.48 5.10 7.05
N LEU A 147 9.92 4.31 6.12
CA LEU A 147 8.83 4.72 5.22
C LEU A 147 7.51 4.81 5.98
N THR A 148 7.19 3.80 6.79
CA THR A 148 5.94 3.78 7.58
C THR A 148 5.91 4.88 8.63
N ALA A 149 7.05 5.19 9.27
CA ALA A 149 7.21 6.33 10.17
C ALA A 149 6.94 7.68 9.47
N ALA A 150 7.19 7.77 8.16
CA ALA A 150 6.88 8.94 7.33
C ALA A 150 5.44 8.95 6.80
N GLY A 151 4.60 7.98 7.21
CA GLY A 151 3.21 7.85 6.79
C GLY A 151 3.02 7.24 5.41
N ILE A 152 4.04 6.57 4.87
CA ILE A 152 4.00 5.89 3.56
C ILE A 152 3.67 4.42 3.81
N GLN A 153 2.71 3.88 3.07
CA GLN A 153 2.37 2.46 3.17
C GLN A 153 3.40 1.60 2.46
N VAL A 154 3.63 0.39 2.96
CA VAL A 154 4.55 -0.58 2.36
C VAL A 154 3.82 -1.88 2.10
N ILE A 155 3.90 -2.38 0.87
CA ILE A 155 3.42 -3.71 0.52
C ILE A 155 4.60 -4.60 0.14
N TYR A 156 4.70 -5.75 0.80
CA TYR A 156 5.73 -6.76 0.53
C TYR A 156 5.16 -7.78 -0.46
N GLY A 157 5.66 -7.77 -1.69
CA GLY A 157 5.23 -8.67 -2.76
C GLY A 157 6.05 -9.95 -2.80
N PHE A 158 5.35 -11.09 -2.85
CA PHE A 158 5.94 -12.41 -3.02
C PHE A 158 5.41 -13.05 -4.30
N PHE A 159 6.30 -13.53 -5.14
CA PHE A 159 5.94 -14.34 -6.30
C PHE A 159 5.88 -15.83 -5.91
N GLU A 160 4.87 -16.60 -6.33
CA GLU A 160 4.68 -17.99 -5.82
C GLU A 160 5.84 -18.93 -6.19
N TYR A 161 6.67 -18.62 -7.20
CA TYR A 161 7.76 -19.51 -7.62
C TYR A 161 9.00 -18.82 -8.20
N HIS A 162 10.06 -18.70 -7.41
CA HIS A 162 11.43 -18.67 -7.94
C HIS A 162 12.07 -20.08 -7.88
N GLY A 163 12.96 -20.38 -8.84
CA GLY A 163 13.63 -21.68 -8.92
C GLY A 163 14.43 -22.01 -7.66
N GLY A 164 14.23 -23.21 -7.09
CA GLY A 164 14.88 -23.66 -5.86
C GLY A 164 14.01 -24.65 -5.07
N ASN A 165 14.48 -25.06 -3.88
CA ASN A 165 13.76 -26.01 -3.02
C ASN A 165 12.92 -25.35 -1.91
N THR A 166 13.00 -24.02 -1.76
CA THR A 166 12.22 -23.27 -0.75
C THR A 166 11.24 -22.36 -1.49
N PRO A 167 9.91 -22.52 -1.30
CA PRO A 167 8.94 -21.63 -1.93
C PRO A 167 9.07 -20.23 -1.33
N ASP A 168 8.76 -19.20 -2.10
CA ASP A 168 8.76 -17.82 -1.60
C ASP A 168 7.57 -17.58 -0.67
N VAL A 169 6.38 -17.98 -1.13
CA VAL A 169 5.17 -18.05 -0.30
C VAL A 169 5.31 -19.19 0.71
N GLY A 170 5.19 -18.86 2.00
CA GLY A 170 5.42 -19.80 3.11
C GLY A 170 6.89 -20.15 3.37
N GLY A 171 7.81 -19.56 2.61
CA GLY A 171 9.24 -19.64 2.81
C GLY A 171 9.73 -18.91 4.05
N ARG A 172 11.05 -18.84 4.20
CA ARG A 172 11.70 -18.12 5.31
C ARG A 172 11.38 -16.63 5.26
N GLY A 173 11.49 -16.01 4.09
CA GLY A 173 11.22 -14.58 3.93
C GLY A 173 9.78 -14.22 4.27
N TRP A 174 8.81 -14.99 3.77
CA TRP A 174 7.40 -14.85 4.10
C TRP A 174 7.14 -14.94 5.61
N LYS A 175 7.64 -16.02 6.25
CA LYS A 175 7.49 -16.24 7.69
C LYS A 175 8.12 -15.16 8.55
N SER A 176 9.13 -14.45 8.03
CA SER A 176 9.78 -13.37 8.77
C SER A 176 8.85 -12.17 9.03
N LEU A 177 7.76 -12.03 8.26
CA LEU A 177 6.77 -10.95 8.39
C LEU A 177 5.54 -11.35 9.21
N GLU A 178 5.31 -12.63 9.46
CA GLU A 178 4.16 -13.13 10.23
C GLU A 178 4.13 -12.51 11.64
N GLY A 179 3.01 -11.88 12.00
CA GLY A 179 2.82 -11.21 13.28
C GLY A 179 3.63 -9.93 13.49
N LYS A 180 4.31 -9.41 12.45
CA LYS A 180 5.18 -8.21 12.57
C LYS A 180 4.71 -7.00 11.75
N LEU A 181 3.74 -7.15 10.87
CA LEU A 181 3.23 -6.06 10.04
C LEU A 181 2.49 -5.00 10.89
N GLY A 182 2.86 -3.74 10.70
CA GLY A 182 2.17 -2.59 11.27
C GLY A 182 0.97 -2.15 10.42
N ARG A 183 0.23 -1.14 10.91
CA ARG A 183 -1.01 -0.62 10.29
C ARG A 183 -0.86 -0.02 8.89
N LEU A 184 0.36 0.25 8.45
CA LEU A 184 0.67 0.77 7.12
C LEU A 184 1.32 -0.28 6.22
N GLU A 185 1.33 -1.54 6.66
CA GLU A 185 2.06 -2.61 6.01
C GLU A 185 1.12 -3.72 5.59
N GLY A 186 1.40 -4.35 4.46
CA GLY A 186 0.66 -5.50 3.97
C GLY A 186 1.53 -6.43 3.14
N MET A 187 1.01 -7.61 2.84
CA MET A 187 1.65 -8.59 1.98
C MET A 187 0.77 -8.88 0.79
N THR A 188 1.37 -9.00 -0.39
CA THR A 188 0.69 -9.49 -1.60
C THR A 188 1.37 -10.73 -2.14
N THR A 189 0.59 -11.54 -2.84
CA THR A 189 1.10 -12.60 -3.69
C THR A 189 0.29 -12.62 -4.98
N THR A 190 0.97 -12.96 -6.06
CA THR A 190 0.36 -12.94 -7.39
C THR A 190 -0.43 -14.20 -7.69
N GLY A 191 -1.54 -14.08 -8.41
CA GLY A 191 -2.23 -15.23 -9.01
C GLY A 191 -3.73 -15.06 -9.12
N THR A 192 -4.41 -16.16 -9.51
CA THR A 192 -5.87 -16.25 -9.44
C THR A 192 -6.36 -16.11 -8.00
N ARG A 193 -7.63 -15.76 -7.81
CA ARG A 193 -8.23 -15.55 -6.49
C ARG A 193 -8.06 -16.78 -5.59
N ASP A 194 -8.28 -17.98 -6.13
CA ASP A 194 -8.12 -19.22 -5.36
C ASP A 194 -6.64 -19.50 -5.04
N GLN A 195 -5.69 -19.19 -5.93
CA GLN A 195 -4.26 -19.32 -5.62
C GLN A 195 -3.85 -18.42 -4.44
N VAL A 196 -4.26 -17.16 -4.47
CA VAL A 196 -3.94 -16.19 -3.41
C VAL A 196 -4.62 -16.55 -2.09
N GLN A 197 -5.91 -16.95 -2.11
CA GLN A 197 -6.58 -17.44 -0.91
C GLN A 197 -5.89 -18.69 -0.34
N ASN A 198 -5.49 -19.62 -1.20
CA ASN A 198 -4.78 -20.83 -0.78
C ASN A 198 -3.38 -20.52 -0.23
N ALA A 199 -2.67 -19.53 -0.78
CA ALA A 199 -1.41 -19.06 -0.23
C ALA A 199 -1.57 -18.57 1.22
N PHE A 200 -2.51 -17.65 1.48
CA PHE A 200 -2.76 -17.15 2.83
C PHE A 200 -3.38 -18.21 3.77
N THR A 201 -4.17 -19.14 3.25
CA THR A 201 -4.73 -20.23 4.06
C THR A 201 -3.64 -21.21 4.49
N ARG A 202 -2.73 -21.58 3.58
CA ARG A 202 -1.65 -22.55 3.86
C ARG A 202 -0.52 -21.95 4.67
N SER A 203 -0.23 -20.66 4.48
CA SER A 203 1.01 -20.05 4.96
C SER A 203 0.83 -18.68 5.62
N GLY A 204 -0.39 -18.17 5.75
CA GLY A 204 -0.66 -16.82 6.27
C GLY A 204 -1.41 -16.78 7.60
N SER A 205 -1.28 -17.80 8.45
CA SER A 205 -1.97 -17.83 9.77
C SER A 205 -1.57 -16.65 10.66
N GLY A 206 -0.34 -16.15 10.54
CA GLY A 206 0.16 -14.95 11.22
C GLY A 206 -0.08 -13.62 10.48
N ILE A 207 -0.83 -13.62 9.37
CA ILE A 207 -1.11 -12.42 8.56
C ILE A 207 -2.63 -12.22 8.57
N PRO A 208 -3.20 -11.28 9.35
CA PRO A 208 -4.63 -11.01 9.36
C PRO A 208 -5.15 -10.51 8.01
N ALA A 209 -6.45 -10.69 7.71
CA ALA A 209 -7.06 -10.27 6.44
C ALA A 209 -6.84 -8.79 6.10
N GLY A 210 -6.82 -7.90 7.10
CA GLY A 210 -6.52 -6.48 6.95
C GLY A 210 -5.10 -6.15 6.47
N HIS A 211 -4.22 -7.15 6.36
CA HIS A 211 -2.87 -7.05 5.82
C HIS A 211 -2.66 -7.88 4.55
N ARG A 212 -3.70 -8.56 4.04
CA ARG A 212 -3.61 -9.43 2.86
C ARG A 212 -4.06 -8.67 1.62
N ALA A 213 -3.20 -8.62 0.62
CA ALA A 213 -3.56 -8.15 -0.70
C ALA A 213 -3.45 -9.27 -1.72
N MET A 214 -4.20 -9.11 -2.80
CA MET A 214 -4.09 -9.92 -4.00
C MET A 214 -3.56 -9.03 -5.12
N ASP A 215 -2.58 -9.52 -5.86
CA ASP A 215 -2.23 -8.93 -7.14
C ASP A 215 -2.38 -9.94 -8.27
N TYR A 216 -2.68 -9.43 -9.46
CA TYR A 216 -2.65 -10.27 -10.65
C TYR A 216 -2.45 -9.47 -11.93
N GLY A 217 -1.68 -10.06 -12.84
CA GLY A 217 -1.58 -9.65 -14.23
C GLY A 217 -0.32 -10.18 -14.89
N ASP A 218 0.18 -9.46 -15.89
CA ASP A 218 1.30 -9.87 -16.73
C ASP A 218 2.04 -8.62 -17.25
N SER A 219 3.34 -8.78 -17.50
CA SER A 219 4.16 -7.81 -18.23
C SER A 219 3.56 -7.39 -19.57
N ASP A 220 2.78 -8.27 -20.20
CA ASP A 220 1.89 -8.04 -21.32
C ASP A 220 0.45 -8.19 -20.85
N ILE A 221 -0.18 -7.10 -20.42
CA ILE A 221 -1.54 -7.10 -19.88
C ILE A 221 -2.58 -7.72 -20.81
N THR A 222 -2.29 -7.85 -22.11
CA THR A 222 -3.21 -8.48 -23.07
C THR A 222 -3.32 -10.00 -22.89
N LYS A 223 -2.31 -10.64 -22.30
CA LYS A 223 -2.27 -12.08 -22.11
C LYS A 223 -3.20 -12.50 -20.99
N GLY A 224 -4.20 -13.30 -21.34
CA GLY A 224 -5.12 -13.85 -20.34
C GLY A 224 -6.00 -12.80 -19.66
N PHE A 225 -6.12 -11.57 -20.17
CA PHE A 225 -6.87 -10.52 -19.48
C PHE A 225 -8.37 -10.83 -19.30
N GLY A 226 -9.01 -11.33 -20.36
CA GLY A 226 -10.45 -11.55 -20.43
C GLY A 226 -11.25 -10.25 -20.59
N ASN A 227 -12.50 -10.25 -20.18
CA ASN A 227 -13.42 -9.10 -20.23
C ASN A 227 -14.24 -8.94 -18.93
N CYS A 228 -13.81 -9.62 -17.86
CA CYS A 228 -14.37 -9.56 -16.51
C CYS A 228 -15.73 -10.28 -16.36
N THR A 229 -16.06 -11.17 -17.31
CA THR A 229 -17.30 -11.98 -17.30
C THR A 229 -17.03 -13.48 -17.34
N GLU A 230 -15.77 -13.89 -17.49
CA GLU A 230 -15.37 -15.28 -17.50
C GLU A 230 -15.62 -15.96 -16.15
N ALA A 231 -15.62 -17.29 -16.15
CA ALA A 231 -15.81 -18.04 -14.92
C ALA A 231 -14.55 -18.05 -14.03
N THR A 232 -13.35 -18.09 -14.62
CA THR A 232 -12.06 -18.12 -13.89
C THR A 232 -10.87 -17.81 -14.80
N TRP A 233 -9.65 -17.81 -14.25
CA TRP A 233 -8.32 -17.71 -14.88
C TRP A 233 -7.94 -16.36 -15.48
N ASN A 234 -8.91 -15.62 -15.98
CA ASN A 234 -8.63 -14.35 -16.64
C ASN A 234 -8.35 -13.23 -15.63
N THR A 235 -7.32 -12.43 -15.87
CA THR A 235 -6.84 -11.37 -14.97
C THR A 235 -7.98 -10.50 -14.46
N CYS A 236 -8.83 -9.98 -15.37
CA CYS A 236 -9.92 -9.09 -14.96
C CYS A 236 -10.96 -9.80 -14.09
N THR A 237 -11.32 -11.03 -14.46
CA THR A 237 -12.31 -11.85 -13.73
C THR A 237 -11.80 -12.21 -12.33
N GLU A 238 -10.55 -12.60 -12.21
CA GLU A 238 -9.94 -12.99 -10.93
C GLU A 238 -9.78 -11.79 -10.00
N LEU A 239 -9.37 -10.64 -10.52
CA LEU A 239 -9.31 -9.40 -9.74
C LEU A 239 -10.70 -8.93 -9.29
N LYS A 240 -11.72 -9.08 -10.14
CA LYS A 240 -13.12 -8.80 -9.76
C LYS A 240 -13.60 -9.66 -8.60
N LYS A 241 -13.22 -10.95 -8.57
CA LYS A 241 -13.49 -11.83 -7.43
C LYS A 241 -12.70 -11.40 -6.19
N GLY A 242 -11.42 -11.05 -6.35
CA GLY A 242 -10.60 -10.49 -5.28
C GLY A 242 -11.22 -9.22 -4.68
N ALA A 243 -11.81 -8.35 -5.50
CA ALA A 243 -12.47 -7.15 -5.03
C ALA A 243 -13.75 -7.47 -4.22
N ALA A 244 -14.45 -8.56 -4.55
CA ALA A 244 -15.55 -9.06 -3.74
C ALA A 244 -15.06 -9.63 -2.39
N ASP A 245 -13.94 -10.36 -2.39
CA ASP A 245 -13.30 -10.83 -1.16
C ASP A 245 -12.86 -9.65 -0.28
N ARG A 246 -12.29 -8.60 -0.88
CA ARG A 246 -11.98 -7.32 -0.20
C ARG A 246 -13.22 -6.68 0.40
N ALA A 247 -14.30 -6.55 -0.37
CA ALA A 247 -15.56 -5.99 0.12
C ALA A 247 -16.17 -6.80 1.27
N SER A 248 -15.88 -8.10 1.36
CA SER A 248 -16.29 -8.97 2.46
C SER A 248 -15.30 -9.03 3.64
N GLY A 249 -14.19 -8.27 3.59
CA GLY A 249 -13.18 -8.22 4.63
C GLY A 249 -12.21 -9.42 4.66
N GLN A 250 -12.15 -10.21 3.59
CA GLN A 250 -11.21 -11.33 3.46
C GLN A 250 -9.84 -10.91 2.91
N LEU A 251 -9.82 -9.80 2.17
CA LEU A 251 -8.64 -9.10 1.68
C LEU A 251 -8.72 -7.63 2.08
N ALA A 252 -7.57 -6.99 2.17
CA ALA A 252 -7.41 -5.56 2.38
C ALA A 252 -7.40 -4.79 1.04
N ALA A 253 -6.78 -5.38 0.01
CA ALA A 253 -6.54 -4.71 -1.26
C ALA A 253 -6.46 -5.69 -2.44
N THR A 254 -6.68 -5.14 -3.63
CA THR A 254 -6.51 -5.78 -4.93
C THR A 254 -5.72 -4.88 -5.87
N LEU A 255 -4.71 -5.42 -6.55
CA LEU A 255 -3.78 -4.66 -7.39
C LEU A 255 -3.58 -5.38 -8.73
N SER A 256 -3.28 -4.63 -9.79
CA SER A 256 -2.98 -5.22 -11.11
C SER A 256 -1.70 -4.66 -11.71
N TRP A 257 -1.11 -5.42 -12.64
CA TRP A 257 0.12 -5.07 -13.33
C TRP A 257 0.21 -5.80 -14.69
N THR A 258 0.89 -5.31 -15.72
CA THR A 258 1.43 -3.96 -15.91
C THR A 258 0.72 -3.31 -17.09
N THR A 259 0.16 -2.11 -16.88
CA THR A 259 -0.40 -1.31 -17.98
C THR A 259 0.63 -0.34 -18.55
N THR A 260 0.51 -0.05 -19.85
CA THR A 260 1.35 0.91 -20.57
C THR A 260 0.51 2.11 -21.04
N TYR A 261 1.15 3.08 -21.70
CA TYR A 261 0.44 4.23 -22.29
C TYR A 261 -0.57 3.84 -23.40
N ASN A 262 -0.53 2.61 -23.89
CA ASN A 262 -1.40 2.11 -24.95
C ASN A 262 -2.57 1.25 -24.44
N ASP A 263 -2.80 1.24 -23.13
CA ASP A 263 -3.75 0.33 -22.48
C ASP A 263 -4.99 1.00 -21.84
N PRO A 264 -5.61 2.05 -22.45
CA PRO A 264 -6.73 2.75 -21.82
C PRO A 264 -7.95 1.85 -21.58
N TRP A 265 -8.17 0.86 -22.45
CA TRP A 265 -9.25 -0.11 -22.30
C TRP A 265 -9.03 -1.04 -21.09
N TYR A 266 -7.79 -1.50 -20.88
CA TYR A 266 -7.44 -2.33 -19.72
C TYR A 266 -7.55 -1.55 -18.41
N VAL A 267 -7.10 -0.28 -18.39
CA VAL A 267 -7.28 0.61 -17.24
C VAL A 267 -8.77 0.77 -16.90
N ASP A 268 -9.62 0.97 -17.91
CA ASP A 268 -11.08 1.09 -17.72
C ASP A 268 -11.68 -0.19 -17.12
N LYS A 269 -11.29 -1.35 -17.63
CA LYS A 269 -11.75 -2.65 -17.12
C LYS A 269 -11.26 -2.95 -15.72
N LEU A 270 -10.00 -2.66 -15.41
CA LEU A 270 -9.41 -2.89 -14.10
C LEU A 270 -10.08 -2.03 -13.02
N LEU A 271 -10.29 -0.74 -13.28
CA LEU A 271 -10.86 0.17 -12.30
C LEU A 271 -12.39 0.12 -12.27
N GLY A 272 -13.05 0.03 -13.42
CA GLY A 272 -14.51 0.06 -13.52
C GLY A 272 -15.17 -1.28 -13.21
N ASP A 273 -14.67 -2.36 -13.81
CA ASP A 273 -15.31 -3.69 -13.74
C ASP A 273 -14.68 -4.57 -12.66
N ALA A 274 -13.34 -4.67 -12.61
CA ALA A 274 -12.64 -5.46 -11.60
C ALA A 274 -12.51 -4.75 -10.26
N ARG A 275 -12.61 -3.41 -10.23
CA ARG A 275 -12.59 -2.58 -9.00
C ARG A 275 -11.32 -2.76 -8.18
N VAL A 276 -10.17 -2.84 -8.87
CA VAL A 276 -8.87 -2.85 -8.20
C VAL A 276 -8.59 -1.53 -7.50
N ASP A 277 -7.84 -1.59 -6.40
CA ASP A 277 -7.43 -0.42 -5.63
C ASP A 277 -6.22 0.28 -6.28
N GLY A 278 -5.44 -0.43 -7.09
CA GLY A 278 -4.27 0.15 -7.74
C GLY A 278 -3.77 -0.62 -8.96
N ILE A 279 -3.02 0.09 -9.79
CA ILE A 279 -2.46 -0.42 -11.04
C ILE A 279 -0.99 -0.02 -11.13
N ILE A 280 -0.13 -1.01 -11.36
CA ILE A 280 1.24 -0.80 -11.82
C ILE A 280 1.21 -0.36 -13.29
N ALA A 281 1.80 0.79 -13.57
CA ALA A 281 1.80 1.44 -14.87
C ALA A 281 3.19 1.97 -15.24
N GLY A 282 3.61 1.74 -16.47
CA GLY A 282 4.93 2.17 -16.97
C GLY A 282 5.34 1.37 -18.19
N TYR A 283 6.62 0.99 -18.25
CA TYR A 283 7.12 0.13 -19.32
C TYR A 283 6.62 -1.31 -19.15
N GLY A 284 5.89 -1.83 -20.14
CA GLY A 284 5.49 -3.23 -20.24
C GLY A 284 6.10 -3.90 -21.47
N ALA A 285 5.63 -5.11 -21.81
CA ALA A 285 6.10 -5.89 -22.94
C ALA A 285 6.03 -5.12 -24.27
N PHE A 286 4.93 -4.39 -24.50
CA PHE A 286 4.73 -3.56 -25.70
C PHE A 286 5.83 -2.50 -25.89
N THR A 287 6.33 -1.93 -24.79
CA THR A 287 7.32 -0.85 -24.82
C THR A 287 8.76 -1.30 -24.61
N GLY A 288 8.95 -2.59 -24.30
CA GLY A 288 10.19 -3.15 -23.76
C GLY A 288 10.33 -2.89 -22.27
N VAL A 289 10.27 -3.95 -21.46
CA VAL A 289 10.39 -3.87 -19.99
C VAL A 289 11.76 -3.36 -19.59
N ARG A 290 11.81 -2.27 -18.81
CA ARG A 290 13.02 -1.61 -18.32
C ARG A 290 12.67 -0.66 -17.17
N GLU A 291 13.70 -0.09 -16.57
CA GLU A 291 13.60 0.89 -15.48
C GLU A 291 12.71 2.09 -15.84
N TYR A 292 11.90 2.51 -14.87
CA TYR A 292 11.09 3.72 -14.98
C TYR A 292 11.98 4.95 -15.16
N ASP A 293 11.62 5.82 -16.09
CA ASP A 293 12.37 7.03 -16.43
C ASP A 293 11.45 8.24 -16.65
N ASP A 294 12.05 9.40 -16.93
CA ASP A 294 11.36 10.67 -17.21
C ASP A 294 10.83 10.76 -18.66
N SER A 295 10.50 9.61 -19.27
CA SER A 295 9.95 9.55 -20.63
C SER A 295 8.46 9.86 -20.67
N TRP A 296 8.00 10.30 -21.85
CA TRP A 296 6.57 10.52 -22.09
C TRP A 296 5.76 9.21 -22.02
N GLN A 297 6.37 8.05 -22.33
CA GLN A 297 5.70 6.76 -22.24
C GLN A 297 5.32 6.43 -20.79
N CYS A 298 6.28 6.57 -19.88
CA CYS A 298 6.04 6.42 -18.45
C CYS A 298 5.03 7.45 -17.92
N ALA A 299 5.19 8.72 -18.31
CA ALA A 299 4.24 9.78 -17.93
C ALA A 299 2.80 9.47 -18.36
N ASN A 300 2.62 9.02 -19.60
CA ASN A 300 1.29 8.73 -20.14
C ASN A 300 0.68 7.47 -19.54
N ALA A 301 1.47 6.43 -19.23
CA ALA A 301 0.96 5.24 -18.55
C ALA A 301 0.30 5.58 -17.20
N VAL A 302 0.99 6.38 -16.37
CA VAL A 302 0.42 6.88 -15.09
C VAL A 302 -0.75 7.84 -15.34
N THR A 303 -0.66 8.68 -16.37
CA THR A 303 -1.73 9.63 -16.72
C THR A 303 -3.03 8.92 -17.10
N LEU A 304 -3.00 7.75 -17.75
CA LEU A 304 -4.21 6.99 -18.07
C LEU A 304 -5.03 6.63 -16.83
N VAL A 305 -4.37 6.18 -15.75
CA VAL A 305 -5.02 5.88 -14.47
C VAL A 305 -5.63 7.15 -13.87
N ARG A 306 -4.85 8.25 -13.84
CA ARG A 306 -5.28 9.54 -13.30
C ARG A 306 -6.47 10.12 -14.07
N ASP A 307 -6.44 10.06 -15.40
CA ASP A 307 -7.50 10.55 -16.26
C ASP A 307 -8.78 9.74 -16.09
N TRP A 308 -8.66 8.42 -15.93
CA TRP A 308 -9.81 7.59 -15.59
C TRP A 308 -10.43 8.03 -14.26
N VAL A 309 -9.62 8.23 -13.22
CA VAL A 309 -10.08 8.69 -11.90
C VAL A 309 -10.74 10.07 -11.98
N ASN A 310 -10.17 11.00 -12.75
CA ASN A 310 -10.74 12.33 -12.95
C ASN A 310 -12.12 12.28 -13.62
N ARG A 311 -12.29 11.42 -14.64
CA ARG A 311 -13.60 11.18 -15.28
C ARG A 311 -14.62 10.54 -14.35
N HIS A 312 -14.18 9.85 -13.30
CA HIS A 312 -15.01 9.20 -12.29
C HIS A 312 -14.93 9.87 -10.91
N SER A 313 -14.64 11.18 -10.88
CA SER A 313 -14.32 11.94 -9.66
C SER A 313 -15.47 12.06 -8.64
N SER A 314 -16.69 11.68 -9.01
CA SER A 314 -17.84 11.58 -8.11
C SER A 314 -17.77 10.36 -7.19
N THR A 315 -17.06 9.31 -7.58
CA THR A 315 -16.97 8.04 -6.83
C THR A 315 -15.54 7.62 -6.53
N HIS A 316 -14.56 8.15 -7.26
CA HIS A 316 -13.14 7.82 -7.12
C HIS A 316 -12.29 9.07 -6.93
N ARG A 317 -11.10 8.87 -6.37
CA ARG A 317 -10.06 9.91 -6.27
C ARG A 317 -8.69 9.25 -6.22
N MET A 318 -7.65 10.01 -6.51
CA MET A 318 -6.29 9.53 -6.26
C MET A 318 -6.08 9.39 -4.75
N ALA A 319 -5.47 8.28 -4.33
CA ALA A 319 -5.05 8.09 -2.95
C ALA A 319 -4.02 9.14 -2.53
N ASN A 320 -4.05 9.53 -1.25
CA ASN A 320 -3.09 10.39 -0.59
C ASN A 320 -2.64 9.77 0.74
N SER A 321 -1.75 10.45 1.47
CA SER A 321 -1.18 9.92 2.72
C SER A 321 -2.18 9.73 3.88
N GLY A 322 -3.42 10.20 3.74
CA GLY A 322 -4.52 9.93 4.68
C GLY A 322 -5.22 8.58 4.43
N ASP A 323 -5.05 7.99 3.24
CA ASP A 323 -5.69 6.74 2.85
C ASP A 323 -4.98 5.52 3.41
N ARG A 324 -5.74 4.45 3.61
CA ARG A 324 -5.25 3.19 4.16
C ARG A 324 -5.76 2.04 3.31
N LEU A 325 -4.85 1.25 2.77
CA LEU A 325 -5.13 -0.09 2.22
C LEU A 325 -5.22 -1.09 3.37
N PHE A 326 -4.34 -0.96 4.38
CA PHE A 326 -4.19 -1.94 5.45
C PHE A 326 -4.71 -1.42 6.80
N HIS A 327 -5.18 -2.33 7.65
CA HIS A 327 -5.75 -2.00 8.96
C HIS A 327 -5.71 -3.17 9.95
#